data_AF-A0A8J5NGB4-F1
#
_entry.id   AF-A0A8J5NGB4-F1
#
_cell.length_a   1.000
_cell.length_b   1.000
_cell.length_c   1.000
_cell.angle_alpha   90.00
_cell.angle_beta   90.00
_cell.angle_gamma   90.00
#
_symmetry.space_group_name_H-M   'P 1'
#
loop_
_entity.id
_entity.type
_entity.pdbx_description
1 polymer ?
#
loop_
_entity_poly.entity_id
_entity_poly.type
_entity_poly.pdbx_seq_one_letter_code
_entity_poly.pdbx_strand_id
1 'polypeptide(L)'
;MAELLREIRAKWIPEPLPPRDSFEGQTVLVTGGTGGVGLATAKHFANLGAAKVIITYRDKSRGEAARQEIEAAARATGRERVVIETMELDLSRYSSCISFVEELLRRTNGIDVVVLNAGTFNSSFIMSPDGWYVVIACLLFQLGFHFTLPVSALYTPDGIYCLPRWNLANACHLLREETIQANTLSTALLAILLIKWMKAGRQNRQTPASLVFVSSGRHLTPDISEWPEWEKRDGGILLHYKNASNWPSDGAVDAMYATSKLLVMYVFEEICKLAVDAKGE
;
A
#
# COMPACT_ATOMS: atom_id res chain seq x y z
N MET A 1 19.35 29.38 5.05
CA MET A 1 18.19 30.30 4.85
C MET A 1 17.31 29.86 3.70
N ALA A 2 17.86 29.46 2.54
CA ALA A 2 17.08 28.87 1.45
C ALA A 2 16.34 27.57 1.85
N GLU A 3 16.97 26.67 2.60
CA GLU A 3 16.35 25.42 3.09
C GLU A 3 15.14 25.68 4.00
N LEU A 4 15.31 26.57 4.99
CA LEU A 4 14.24 26.96 5.91
C LEU A 4 13.08 27.67 5.18
N LEU A 5 13.37 28.51 4.19
CA LEU A 5 12.36 29.14 3.36
C LEU A 5 11.64 28.12 2.46
N ARG A 6 12.35 27.08 1.99
CA ARG A 6 11.77 25.96 1.23
C ARG A 6 10.84 25.13 2.12
N GLU A 7 11.25 24.80 3.34
CA GLU A 7 10.44 24.07 4.32
C GLU A 7 9.20 24.86 4.77
N ILE A 8 9.36 26.15 5.05
CA ILE A 8 8.23 27.05 5.39
C ILE A 8 7.28 27.16 4.19
N ARG A 9 7.81 27.30 2.97
CA ARG A 9 6.99 27.34 1.75
C ARG A 9 6.26 26.01 1.52
N ALA A 10 6.93 24.86 1.61
CA ALA A 10 6.31 23.54 1.44
C ALA A 10 5.25 23.25 2.52
N LYS A 11 5.41 23.81 3.72
CA LYS A 11 4.47 23.60 4.84
C LYS A 11 3.22 24.50 4.76
N TRP A 12 3.33 25.69 4.18
CA TRP A 12 2.26 26.71 4.23
C TRP A 12 1.74 27.15 2.87
N ILE A 13 2.43 26.85 1.78
CA ILE A 13 2.04 27.18 0.42
C ILE A 13 1.88 25.86 -0.34
N PRO A 14 0.63 25.41 -0.58
CA PRO A 14 0.40 24.19 -1.34
C PRO A 14 1.01 24.37 -2.73
N GLU A 15 1.72 23.34 -3.20
CA GLU A 15 2.18 23.32 -4.59
C GLU A 15 0.95 23.44 -5.50
N PRO A 16 1.04 24.23 -6.58
CA PRO A 16 -0.05 24.33 -7.53
C PRO A 16 -0.34 22.94 -8.08
N LEU A 17 -1.63 22.61 -8.23
CA LEU A 17 -2.01 21.36 -8.85
C LEU A 17 -1.39 21.25 -10.25
N PRO A 18 -1.08 20.01 -10.70
CA PRO A 18 -0.61 19.80 -12.07
C PRO A 18 -1.56 20.45 -13.08
N PRO A 19 -1.05 20.88 -14.25
CA PRO A 19 -1.89 21.39 -15.32
C PRO A 19 -3.04 20.44 -15.65
N ARG A 20 -4.13 21.02 -16.19
CA ARG A 20 -5.20 20.23 -16.79
C ARG A 20 -4.59 19.30 -17.85
N ASP A 21 -5.09 18.06 -17.94
CA ASP A 21 -4.63 17.01 -18.88
C ASP A 21 -3.30 16.32 -18.51
N SER A 22 -2.69 16.62 -17.37
CA SER A 22 -1.43 15.97 -16.93
C SER A 22 -1.49 14.44 -16.85
N PHE A 23 -2.69 13.85 -16.77
CA PHE A 23 -2.91 12.40 -16.69
C PHE A 23 -3.64 11.84 -17.91
N GLU A 24 -3.67 12.56 -19.04
CA GLU A 24 -4.36 12.10 -20.25
C GLU A 24 -3.91 10.70 -20.69
N GLY A 25 -4.87 9.82 -20.97
CA GLY A 25 -4.60 8.45 -21.41
C GLY A 25 -4.08 7.51 -20.31
N GLN A 26 -3.94 7.98 -19.06
CA GLN A 26 -3.43 7.17 -17.95
C GLN A 26 -4.53 6.38 -17.22
N THR A 27 -4.15 5.22 -16.69
CA THR A 27 -4.95 4.41 -15.78
C THR A 27 -4.43 4.56 -14.35
N VAL A 28 -5.31 4.96 -13.43
CA VAL A 28 -4.97 5.24 -12.03
C VAL A 28 -5.74 4.30 -11.10
N LEU A 29 -5.07 3.70 -10.12
CA LEU A 29 -5.69 2.99 -9.00
C LEU A 29 -5.56 3.82 -7.72
N VAL A 30 -6.66 3.98 -6.99
CA VAL A 30 -6.69 4.55 -5.65
C VAL A 30 -7.34 3.57 -4.69
N THR A 31 -6.54 2.95 -3.81
CA THR A 31 -7.09 2.06 -2.79
C THR A 31 -7.84 2.88 -1.72
N GLY A 32 -8.99 2.39 -1.27
CA GLY A 32 -9.80 3.09 -0.25
C GLY A 32 -10.40 4.39 -0.78
N GLY A 33 -10.79 4.43 -2.06
CA GLY A 33 -11.32 5.61 -2.74
C GLY A 33 -12.79 5.94 -2.40
N THR A 34 -13.36 5.37 -1.34
CA THR A 34 -14.77 5.54 -0.95
C THR A 34 -15.02 6.65 0.07
N GLY A 35 -13.98 7.38 0.47
CA GLY A 35 -14.11 8.54 1.35
C GLY A 35 -12.78 9.26 1.60
N GLY A 36 -12.85 10.36 2.34
CA GLY A 36 -11.68 11.12 2.80
C GLY A 36 -10.71 11.49 1.69
N VAL A 37 -9.41 11.33 1.97
CA VAL A 37 -8.32 11.63 1.04
C VAL A 37 -8.44 10.79 -0.23
N GLY A 38 -8.73 9.48 -0.13
CA GLY A 38 -8.82 8.60 -1.30
C GLY A 38 -9.89 9.04 -2.31
N LEU A 39 -11.07 9.44 -1.82
CA LEU A 39 -12.13 9.95 -2.69
C LEU A 39 -11.75 11.29 -3.35
N ALA A 40 -11.15 12.21 -2.58
CA ALA A 40 -10.66 13.48 -3.12
C ALA A 40 -9.57 13.26 -4.18
N THR A 41 -8.63 12.35 -3.92
CA THR A 41 -7.58 11.94 -4.85
C THR A 41 -8.17 11.37 -6.14
N ALA A 42 -9.15 10.46 -6.05
CA ALA A 42 -9.80 9.88 -7.23
C ALA A 42 -10.51 10.95 -8.08
N LYS A 43 -11.22 11.89 -7.45
CA LYS A 43 -11.82 13.06 -8.13
C LYS A 43 -10.76 13.92 -8.82
N HIS A 44 -9.63 14.17 -8.17
CA HIS A 44 -8.56 14.96 -8.75
C HIS A 44 -7.95 14.29 -10.00
N PHE A 45 -7.66 12.99 -9.96
CA PHE A 45 -7.16 12.28 -11.15
C PHE A 45 -8.17 12.31 -12.31
N ALA A 46 -9.46 12.13 -12.02
CA ALA A 46 -10.50 12.26 -13.03
C ALA A 46 -10.53 13.67 -13.65
N ASN A 47 -10.46 14.72 -12.83
CA ASN A 47 -10.43 16.12 -13.28
C ASN A 47 -9.16 16.45 -14.11
N LEU A 48 -8.02 15.86 -13.74
CA LEU A 48 -6.74 16.03 -14.43
C LEU A 48 -6.62 15.23 -15.72
N GLY A 49 -7.69 14.53 -16.15
CA GLY A 49 -7.78 13.92 -17.47
C GLY A 49 -7.39 12.45 -17.54
N ALA A 50 -7.26 11.74 -16.41
CA ALA A 50 -7.10 10.29 -16.42
C ALA A 50 -8.14 9.64 -17.36
N ALA A 51 -7.71 8.64 -18.13
CA ALA A 51 -8.65 7.89 -18.99
C ALA A 51 -9.47 6.90 -18.17
N LYS A 52 -8.86 6.32 -17.13
CA LYS A 52 -9.51 5.41 -16.19
C LYS A 52 -9.05 5.68 -14.77
N VAL A 53 -10.00 5.74 -13.83
CA VAL A 53 -9.75 5.77 -12.39
C VAL A 53 -10.45 4.58 -11.75
N ILE A 54 -9.68 3.73 -11.10
CA ILE A 54 -10.14 2.55 -10.36
C ILE A 54 -10.08 2.90 -8.88
N ILE A 55 -11.20 2.77 -8.17
CA ILE A 55 -11.23 2.89 -6.72
C ILE A 55 -11.55 1.55 -6.08
N THR A 56 -11.00 1.30 -4.89
CA THR A 56 -11.34 0.10 -4.13
C THR A 56 -12.29 0.36 -2.97
N TYR A 57 -13.10 -0.66 -2.64
CA TYR A 57 -14.07 -0.62 -1.56
C TYR A 57 -14.06 -1.91 -0.73
N ARG A 58 -14.50 -1.81 0.53
CA ARG A 58 -14.92 -2.96 1.36
C ARG A 58 -16.44 -3.14 1.33
N ASP A 59 -17.16 -2.02 1.40
CA ASP A 59 -18.61 -1.99 1.30
C ASP A 59 -19.02 -1.57 -0.12
N LYS A 60 -19.75 -2.46 -0.81
CA LYS A 60 -20.17 -2.26 -2.21
C LYS A 60 -21.07 -1.03 -2.39
N SER A 61 -21.96 -0.76 -1.43
CA SER A 61 -22.86 0.40 -1.50
C SER A 61 -22.09 1.72 -1.42
N ARG A 62 -21.07 1.78 -0.55
CA ARG A 62 -20.15 2.92 -0.45
C ARG A 62 -19.27 3.05 -1.70
N GLY A 63 -18.84 1.93 -2.27
CA GLY A 63 -18.11 1.91 -3.55
C GLY A 63 -18.92 2.54 -4.68
N GLU A 64 -20.18 2.15 -4.82
CA GLU A 64 -21.07 2.67 -5.85
C GLU A 64 -21.42 4.15 -5.63
N ALA A 65 -21.68 4.56 -4.39
CA ALA A 65 -21.90 5.97 -4.07
C ALA A 65 -20.69 6.85 -4.44
N ALA A 66 -19.48 6.39 -4.09
CA ALA A 66 -18.25 7.08 -4.43
C ALA A 66 -18.02 7.16 -5.96
N ARG A 67 -18.33 6.09 -6.69
CA ARG A 67 -18.28 6.08 -8.17
C ARG A 67 -19.14 7.20 -8.75
N GLN A 68 -20.40 7.28 -8.33
CA GLN A 68 -21.33 8.29 -8.80
C GLN A 68 -20.87 9.71 -8.47
N GLU A 69 -20.29 9.91 -7.28
CA GLU A 69 -19.75 11.20 -6.85
C GLU A 69 -18.53 11.64 -7.68
N ILE A 70 -17.63 10.70 -8.02
CA ILE A 70 -16.47 10.96 -8.88
C ILE A 70 -16.94 11.27 -10.31
N GLU A 71 -17.88 10.50 -10.84
CA GLU A 71 -18.45 10.75 -12.17
C GLU A 71 -19.15 12.11 -12.26
N ALA A 72 -19.91 12.50 -11.23
CA ALA A 72 -20.53 13.81 -11.17
C ALA A 72 -19.49 14.94 -11.15
N ALA A 73 -18.43 14.79 -10.36
CA ALA A 73 -17.33 15.75 -10.32
C ALA A 73 -16.60 15.85 -11.68
N ALA A 74 -16.36 14.71 -12.33
CA ALA A 74 -15.75 14.66 -13.67
C ALA A 74 -16.63 15.35 -14.72
N ARG A 75 -17.95 15.09 -14.74
CA ARG A 75 -18.89 15.78 -15.64
C ARG A 75 -18.88 17.29 -15.43
N ALA A 76 -18.86 17.75 -14.18
CA ALA A 76 -18.81 19.18 -13.86
C ALA A 76 -17.55 19.89 -14.39
N THR A 77 -16.47 19.14 -14.69
CA THR A 77 -15.22 19.68 -15.25
C THR A 77 -15.02 19.32 -16.73
N GLY A 78 -16.05 18.82 -17.41
CA GLY A 78 -16.02 18.44 -18.83
C GLY A 78 -15.28 17.13 -19.12
N ARG A 79 -15.15 16.24 -18.13
CA ARG A 79 -14.45 14.94 -18.20
C ARG A 79 -15.41 13.76 -18.32
N GLU A 80 -16.44 13.89 -19.15
CA GLU A 80 -17.51 12.88 -19.25
C GLU A 80 -17.04 11.51 -19.79
N ARG A 81 -15.87 11.47 -20.42
CA ARG A 81 -15.29 10.25 -21.01
C ARG A 81 -14.40 9.45 -20.06
N VAL A 82 -14.15 9.94 -18.84
CA VAL A 82 -13.34 9.17 -17.88
C VAL A 82 -14.11 7.92 -17.44
N VAL A 83 -13.43 6.78 -17.43
CA VAL A 83 -13.99 5.53 -16.93
C VAL A 83 -13.73 5.44 -15.43
N ILE A 84 -14.79 5.42 -14.62
CA ILE A 84 -14.68 5.18 -13.17
C ILE A 84 -15.08 3.72 -12.88
N GLU A 85 -14.13 2.93 -12.40
CA GLU A 85 -14.33 1.52 -12.06
C GLU A 85 -14.17 1.30 -10.56
N THR A 86 -14.93 0.35 -10.02
CA THR A 86 -14.87 -0.01 -8.61
C THR A 86 -14.52 -1.48 -8.45
N MET A 87 -13.64 -1.79 -7.49
CA MET A 87 -13.20 -3.16 -7.21
C MET A 87 -13.22 -3.44 -5.71
N GLU A 88 -13.59 -4.66 -5.32
CA GLU A 88 -13.54 -5.07 -3.92
C GLU A 88 -12.07 -5.25 -3.50
N LEU A 89 -11.70 -4.68 -2.35
CA LEU A 89 -10.41 -4.91 -1.71
C LEU A 89 -10.57 -4.75 -0.21
N ASP A 90 -10.37 -5.85 0.51
CA ASP A 90 -10.29 -5.88 1.96
C ASP A 90 -8.86 -6.20 2.39
N LEU A 91 -8.15 -5.15 2.81
CA LEU A 91 -6.77 -5.27 3.27
C LEU A 91 -6.63 -6.06 4.57
N SER A 92 -7.71 -6.41 5.27
CA SER A 92 -7.61 -7.32 6.41
C SER A 92 -7.48 -8.79 5.99
N ARG A 93 -7.77 -9.11 4.71
CA ARG A 93 -7.79 -10.49 4.20
C ARG A 93 -6.75 -10.70 3.10
N TYR A 94 -5.88 -11.68 3.30
CA TYR A 94 -4.87 -12.06 2.29
C TYR A 94 -5.50 -12.46 0.96
N SER A 95 -6.50 -13.34 1.04
CA SER A 95 -7.23 -13.85 -0.12
C SER A 95 -7.85 -12.73 -0.93
N SER A 96 -8.38 -11.69 -0.27
CA SER A 96 -8.91 -10.51 -0.94
C SER A 96 -7.82 -9.74 -1.69
N CYS A 97 -6.63 -9.58 -1.11
CA CYS A 97 -5.51 -8.91 -1.78
C CYS A 97 -5.05 -9.66 -3.04
N ILE A 98 -4.94 -10.99 -2.96
CA ILE A 98 -4.55 -11.83 -4.11
C ILE A 98 -5.62 -11.78 -5.21
N SER A 99 -6.89 -12.04 -4.88
CA SER A 99 -7.98 -11.98 -5.84
C SER A 99 -8.11 -10.61 -6.49
N PHE A 100 -7.91 -9.54 -5.73
CA PHE A 100 -7.91 -8.17 -6.25
C PHE A 100 -6.82 -7.96 -7.30
N VAL A 101 -5.58 -8.39 -7.02
CA VAL A 101 -4.46 -8.24 -7.97
C VAL A 101 -4.73 -9.06 -9.23
N GLU A 102 -5.13 -10.33 -9.10
CA GLU A 102 -5.46 -11.18 -10.25
C GLU A 102 -6.56 -10.56 -11.14
N GLU A 103 -7.60 -10.03 -10.51
CA GLU A 103 -8.67 -9.37 -11.22
C GLU A 103 -8.22 -8.07 -11.89
N LEU A 104 -7.40 -7.26 -11.22
CA LEU A 104 -6.86 -6.02 -11.76
C LEU A 104 -6.04 -6.30 -13.02
N LEU A 105 -5.12 -7.27 -12.95
CA LEU A 105 -4.27 -7.69 -14.06
C LEU A 105 -5.09 -8.19 -15.26
N ARG A 106 -6.21 -8.88 -15.00
CA ARG A 106 -7.10 -9.38 -16.06
C ARG A 106 -7.92 -8.26 -16.72
N ARG A 107 -8.32 -7.24 -15.96
CA ARG A 107 -9.23 -6.18 -16.43
C ARG A 107 -8.52 -4.96 -17.03
N THR A 108 -7.20 -4.86 -16.84
CA THR A 108 -6.43 -3.68 -17.23
C THR A 108 -5.19 -4.07 -18.02
N ASN A 109 -4.89 -3.31 -19.07
CA ASN A 109 -3.74 -3.57 -19.94
C ASN A 109 -2.51 -2.74 -19.52
N GLY A 110 -2.31 -2.61 -18.22
CA GLY A 110 -1.30 -1.76 -17.59
C GLY A 110 -1.89 -0.72 -16.65
N ILE A 111 -1.06 -0.23 -15.74
CA ILE A 111 -1.40 0.82 -14.78
C ILE A 111 -0.30 1.86 -14.73
N ASP A 112 -0.65 3.14 -14.65
CA ASP A 112 0.33 4.23 -14.70
C ASP A 112 0.56 4.82 -13.30
N VAL A 113 -0.50 4.90 -12.49
CA VAL A 113 -0.40 5.38 -11.11
C VAL A 113 -1.12 4.43 -10.16
N VAL A 114 -0.46 4.06 -9.07
CA VAL A 114 -1.05 3.31 -7.96
C VAL A 114 -0.91 4.13 -6.69
N VAL A 115 -2.02 4.48 -6.07
CA VAL A 115 -2.07 5.15 -4.77
C VAL A 115 -2.53 4.15 -3.71
N LEU A 116 -1.58 3.68 -2.91
CA LEU A 116 -1.80 2.85 -1.73
C LEU A 116 -2.25 3.74 -0.55
N ASN A 117 -3.50 4.20 -0.65
CA ASN A 117 -4.16 5.09 0.29
C ASN A 117 -4.95 4.37 1.39
N ALA A 118 -5.51 3.20 1.10
CA ALA A 118 -6.37 2.50 2.05
C ALA A 118 -5.63 2.24 3.38
N GLY A 119 -6.32 2.50 4.48
CA GLY A 119 -5.84 2.22 5.81
C GLY A 119 -6.96 2.33 6.85
N THR A 120 -6.74 1.70 7.99
CA THR A 120 -7.63 1.69 9.14
C THR A 120 -7.02 2.50 10.29
N PHE A 121 -7.92 3.15 11.04
CA PHE A 121 -7.65 3.72 12.34
C PHE A 121 -8.79 3.23 13.23
N ASN A 122 -8.51 2.26 14.08
CA ASN A 122 -9.51 1.62 14.92
C ASN A 122 -9.40 2.20 16.32
N SER A 123 -10.46 2.86 16.84
CA SER A 123 -10.48 3.44 18.20
C SER A 123 -10.41 2.41 19.33
N SER A 124 -10.46 1.12 18.99
CA SER A 124 -10.30 -0.03 19.86
C SER A 124 -9.52 -1.09 19.11
N PHE A 125 -8.84 -1.99 19.83
CA PHE A 125 -8.19 -3.13 19.21
C PHE A 125 -9.21 -4.00 18.46
N ILE A 126 -8.95 -4.29 17.19
CA ILE A 126 -9.78 -5.19 16.37
C ILE A 126 -8.89 -6.28 15.80
N MET A 127 -9.40 -7.51 15.90
CA MET A 127 -8.72 -8.67 15.39
C MET A 127 -8.89 -8.79 13.88
N SER A 128 -7.79 -8.89 13.13
CA SER A 128 -7.86 -9.21 11.70
C SER A 128 -8.42 -10.63 11.50
N PRO A 129 -9.29 -10.88 10.50
CA PRO A 129 -9.78 -12.21 10.17
C PRO A 129 -8.65 -13.19 9.77
N ASP A 130 -7.65 -12.67 9.05
CA ASP A 130 -6.49 -13.44 8.57
C ASP A 130 -5.21 -12.78 9.13
N GLY A 131 -4.35 -13.55 9.81
CA GLY A 131 -3.13 -13.03 10.46
C GLY A 131 -1.84 -13.60 9.86
N TRP A 132 -1.44 -13.11 8.67
CA TRP A 132 -0.58 -13.85 7.74
C TRP A 132 0.88 -13.33 7.64
N TYR A 133 1.43 -12.97 8.80
CA TYR A 133 2.79 -12.46 9.00
C TYR A 133 3.92 -13.22 8.25
N VAL A 134 3.89 -14.56 8.24
CA VAL A 134 5.01 -15.37 7.72
C VAL A 134 5.25 -15.14 6.22
N VAL A 135 4.20 -14.94 5.43
CA VAL A 135 4.31 -14.79 3.98
C VAL A 135 5.00 -13.47 3.61
N ILE A 136 4.64 -12.37 4.30
CA ILE A 136 5.29 -11.07 4.07
C ILE A 136 6.68 -11.04 4.70
N ALA A 137 6.88 -11.62 5.88
CA ALA A 137 8.21 -11.70 6.47
C ALA A 137 9.19 -12.44 5.54
N CYS A 138 8.76 -13.53 4.88
CA CYS A 138 9.56 -14.21 3.87
C CYS A 138 9.79 -13.36 2.61
N LEU A 139 8.77 -12.62 2.13
CA LEU A 139 8.91 -11.74 0.97
C LEU A 139 9.86 -10.57 1.26
N LEU A 140 9.76 -9.93 2.42
CA LEU A 140 10.66 -8.86 2.85
C LEU A 140 12.08 -9.39 3.08
N PHE A 141 12.23 -10.59 3.66
CA PHE A 141 13.54 -11.25 3.83
C PHE A 141 14.27 -11.49 2.48
N GLN A 142 13.54 -11.90 1.44
CA GLN A 142 14.10 -12.09 0.09
C GLN A 142 14.56 -10.78 -0.58
N LEU A 143 14.13 -9.62 -0.08
CA LEU A 143 14.43 -8.30 -0.65
C LEU A 143 15.63 -7.61 0.03
N GLY A 144 16.38 -8.32 0.88
CA GLY A 144 17.62 -7.82 1.50
C GLY A 144 17.48 -7.34 2.94
N PHE A 145 16.29 -7.45 3.53
CA PHE A 145 16.15 -7.39 4.98
C PHE A 145 16.83 -8.63 5.59
N HIS A 146 17.95 -8.49 6.27
CA HIS A 146 18.63 -9.60 6.93
C HIS A 146 17.89 -10.02 8.22
N PHE A 147 16.71 -10.63 8.09
CA PHE A 147 16.02 -11.35 9.16
C PHE A 147 16.46 -12.82 9.17
N THR A 148 17.61 -13.14 9.77
CA THR A 148 18.17 -14.50 9.81
C THR A 148 17.13 -15.58 10.20
N LEU A 149 16.70 -16.36 9.22
CA LEU A 149 16.16 -17.71 9.38
C LEU A 149 17.09 -18.69 8.65
N PRO A 150 17.36 -19.90 9.18
CA PRO A 150 18.33 -20.82 8.60
C PRO A 150 17.92 -21.29 7.19
N VAL A 151 18.85 -21.10 6.25
CA VAL A 151 18.70 -21.05 4.78
C VAL A 151 18.59 -22.43 4.09
N SER A 152 18.62 -23.56 4.81
CA SER A 152 18.85 -24.86 4.17
C SER A 152 17.63 -25.56 3.53
N ALA A 153 16.46 -24.90 3.40
CA ALA A 153 15.23 -25.56 2.94
C ALA A 153 14.57 -24.95 1.68
N LEU A 154 15.16 -23.95 1.02
CA LEU A 154 14.44 -23.11 0.04
C LEU A 154 15.08 -22.98 -1.36
N TYR A 155 16.06 -23.80 -1.74
CA TYR A 155 16.73 -23.68 -3.04
C TYR A 155 16.39 -24.82 -4.00
N THR A 156 15.84 -24.50 -5.18
CA THR A 156 16.07 -25.25 -6.42
C THR A 156 16.38 -24.31 -7.60
N PRO A 157 17.14 -24.76 -8.62
CA PRO A 157 17.78 -23.88 -9.62
C PRO A 157 16.86 -23.31 -10.72
N ASP A 158 15.60 -23.75 -10.83
CA ASP A 158 14.79 -23.58 -12.05
C ASP A 158 13.72 -22.47 -12.00
N GLY A 159 14.03 -21.30 -11.42
CA GLY A 159 13.42 -20.03 -11.84
C GLY A 159 11.90 -19.84 -11.67
N ILE A 160 11.20 -20.70 -10.94
CA ILE A 160 9.81 -20.50 -10.52
C ILE A 160 9.77 -20.67 -9.01
N TYR A 161 9.40 -19.61 -8.27
CA TYR A 161 9.03 -19.72 -6.86
C TYR A 161 7.68 -20.42 -6.76
N CYS A 162 7.64 -21.72 -7.09
CA CYS A 162 6.74 -22.61 -6.40
C CYS A 162 7.23 -22.62 -4.96
N LEU A 163 6.66 -21.76 -4.11
CA LEU A 163 6.53 -22.10 -2.71
C LEU A 163 6.09 -23.56 -2.73
N PRO A 164 6.86 -24.51 -2.16
CA PRO A 164 6.39 -25.88 -2.05
C PRO A 164 4.99 -25.80 -1.46
N ARG A 165 4.17 -26.82 -1.72
CA ARG A 165 2.84 -27.03 -1.12
C ARG A 165 2.88 -27.11 0.43
N TRP A 166 3.64 -26.24 1.11
CA TRP A 166 3.33 -25.73 2.42
C TRP A 166 1.87 -25.35 2.38
N ASN A 167 1.11 -26.02 3.22
CA ASN A 167 -0.27 -25.74 3.48
C ASN A 167 -0.33 -24.30 4.04
N LEU A 168 -0.38 -23.30 3.14
CA LEU A 168 -0.36 -21.87 3.45
C LEU A 168 -1.49 -21.47 4.41
N ALA A 169 -2.54 -22.31 4.50
CA ALA A 169 -3.58 -22.21 5.51
C ALA A 169 -3.05 -22.32 6.95
N ASN A 170 -1.97 -23.08 7.20
CA ASN A 170 -1.48 -23.38 8.55
C ASN A 170 -0.39 -22.41 9.06
N ALA A 171 0.19 -21.56 8.20
CA ALA A 171 1.16 -20.53 8.59
C ALA A 171 0.50 -19.16 8.93
N CYS A 172 -0.84 -19.08 8.80
CA CYS A 172 -1.64 -17.85 8.77
C CYS A 172 -2.14 -17.33 10.15
N HIS A 173 -1.45 -17.61 11.26
CA HIS A 173 -2.05 -17.39 12.59
C HIS A 173 -1.27 -16.46 13.54
N LEU A 174 -0.32 -15.66 13.06
CA LEU A 174 0.72 -15.11 13.95
C LEU A 174 0.69 -13.60 14.19
N LEU A 175 -0.15 -12.81 13.51
CA LEU A 175 -0.37 -11.39 13.85
C LEU A 175 -1.85 -11.08 13.69
N ARG A 176 -2.53 -10.78 14.79
CA ARG A 176 -3.98 -10.64 14.84
C ARG A 176 -4.43 -9.18 14.91
N GLU A 177 -3.54 -8.21 14.71
CA GLU A 177 -3.86 -6.78 14.82
C GLU A 177 -4.21 -6.20 13.43
N GLU A 178 -5.44 -5.69 13.25
CA GLU A 178 -5.95 -5.24 11.95
C GLU A 178 -5.20 -4.02 11.39
N THR A 179 -4.70 -3.11 12.23
CA THR A 179 -4.07 -1.84 11.79
C THR A 179 -2.74 -2.08 11.09
N ILE A 180 -1.82 -2.83 11.69
CA ILE A 180 -0.54 -3.25 11.09
C ILE A 180 -0.82 -4.15 9.89
N GLN A 181 -1.80 -5.05 9.99
CA GLN A 181 -2.17 -5.92 8.89
C GLN A 181 -2.61 -5.11 7.65
N ALA A 182 -3.60 -4.24 7.81
CA ALA A 182 -4.15 -3.47 6.69
C ALA A 182 -3.18 -2.39 6.22
N ASN A 183 -2.65 -1.58 7.13
CA ASN A 183 -1.85 -0.40 6.77
C ASN A 183 -0.46 -0.77 6.26
N THR A 184 0.18 -1.78 6.84
CA THR A 184 1.57 -2.13 6.53
C THR A 184 1.68 -3.37 5.68
N LEU A 185 1.19 -4.51 6.19
CA LEU A 185 1.44 -5.81 5.60
C LEU A 185 0.77 -5.95 4.23
N SER A 186 -0.53 -5.73 4.17
CA SER A 186 -1.30 -5.83 2.92
C SER A 186 -0.88 -4.77 1.90
N THR A 187 -0.58 -3.56 2.37
CA THR A 187 0.02 -2.49 1.55
C THR A 187 1.35 -2.92 0.93
N ALA A 188 2.25 -3.52 1.73
CA ALA A 188 3.52 -4.04 1.24
C ALA A 188 3.32 -5.16 0.21
N LEU A 189 2.41 -6.09 0.47
CA LEU A 189 2.08 -7.15 -0.50
C LEU A 189 1.63 -6.56 -1.83
N LEU A 190 0.66 -5.64 -1.80
CA LEU A 190 0.17 -4.99 -3.03
C LEU A 190 1.30 -4.27 -3.76
N ALA A 191 2.17 -3.55 -3.05
CA ALA A 191 3.33 -2.90 -3.65
C ALA A 191 4.25 -3.89 -4.36
N ILE A 192 4.62 -5.00 -3.70
CA ILE A 192 5.50 -6.04 -4.24
C ILE A 192 4.88 -6.72 -5.47
N LEU A 193 3.59 -7.03 -5.43
CA LEU A 193 2.90 -7.68 -6.54
C LEU A 193 2.73 -6.72 -7.73
N LEU A 194 2.40 -5.46 -7.47
CA LEU A 194 2.13 -4.48 -8.52
C LEU A 194 3.41 -3.91 -9.12
N ILE A 195 4.50 -3.74 -8.37
CA ILE A 195 5.72 -3.09 -8.90
C ILE A 195 6.30 -3.85 -10.11
N LYS A 196 6.30 -5.19 -10.08
CA LYS A 196 6.78 -6.00 -11.21
C LYS A 196 5.93 -5.77 -12.46
N TRP A 197 4.61 -5.74 -12.28
CA TRP A 197 3.69 -5.48 -13.37
C TRP A 197 3.76 -4.03 -13.85
N MET A 198 3.97 -3.06 -12.95
CA MET A 198 4.19 -1.67 -13.29
C MET A 198 5.47 -1.50 -14.12
N LYS A 199 6.57 -2.19 -13.79
CA LYS A 199 7.82 -2.19 -14.56
C LYS A 199 7.65 -2.83 -15.95
N ALA A 200 6.91 -3.94 -16.03
CA ALA A 200 6.65 -4.63 -17.29
C ALA A 200 5.57 -3.94 -18.16
N GLY A 201 4.73 -3.12 -17.55
CA GLY A 201 3.51 -2.58 -18.15
C GLY A 201 3.76 -1.45 -19.14
N ARG A 202 3.14 -1.57 -20.32
CA ARG A 202 2.94 -0.55 -21.36
C ARG A 202 4.23 -0.04 -22.04
N GLN A 203 4.57 -0.68 -23.17
CA GLN A 203 5.73 -0.36 -24.04
C GLN A 203 5.82 1.11 -24.51
N ASN A 204 4.73 1.88 -24.44
CA ASN A 204 4.62 3.25 -24.95
C ASN A 204 4.31 4.29 -23.87
N ARG A 205 4.79 4.12 -22.63
CA ARG A 205 4.60 5.15 -21.60
C ARG A 205 5.41 6.41 -21.93
N GLN A 206 4.77 7.57 -21.77
CA GLN A 206 5.43 8.87 -21.87
C GLN A 206 6.21 9.21 -20.60
N THR A 207 5.78 8.70 -19.45
CA THR A 207 6.40 8.91 -18.13
C THR A 207 6.52 7.59 -17.38
N PRO A 208 7.49 7.44 -16.45
CA PRO A 208 7.55 6.28 -15.55
C PRO A 208 6.24 6.08 -14.80
N ALA A 209 5.92 4.83 -14.45
CA ALA A 209 4.78 4.56 -13.57
C ALA A 209 5.09 5.00 -12.13
N SER A 210 4.07 5.47 -11.43
CA SER A 210 4.19 6.02 -10.08
C SER A 210 3.48 5.14 -9.06
N LEU A 211 4.23 4.62 -8.09
CA LEU A 211 3.70 3.91 -6.93
C LEU A 211 3.79 4.83 -5.70
N VAL A 212 2.64 5.20 -5.16
CA VAL A 212 2.50 6.19 -4.09
C VAL A 212 2.00 5.51 -2.82
N PHE A 213 2.66 5.77 -1.69
CA PHE A 213 2.25 5.31 -0.37
C PHE A 213 1.69 6.46 0.45
N VAL A 214 0.53 6.26 1.09
CA VAL A 214 -0.05 7.26 1.99
C VAL A 214 0.30 6.94 3.44
N SER A 215 1.20 7.75 3.99
CA SER A 215 1.54 7.73 5.41
C SER A 215 0.75 8.81 6.20
N SER A 216 1.19 9.13 7.40
CA SER A 216 0.66 10.21 8.25
C SER A 216 1.81 10.78 9.06
N GLY A 217 1.82 12.08 9.37
CA GLY A 217 2.85 12.69 10.24
C GLY A 217 3.03 11.99 11.61
N ARG A 218 2.05 11.17 12.02
CA ARG A 218 2.16 10.24 13.15
C ARG A 218 3.28 9.21 13.01
N HIS A 219 3.85 8.97 11.82
CA HIS A 219 5.02 8.09 11.68
C HIS A 219 6.26 8.59 12.43
N LEU A 220 6.30 9.87 12.85
CA LEU A 220 7.40 10.47 13.60
C LEU A 220 7.28 10.31 15.12
N THR A 221 6.16 9.78 15.62
CA THR A 221 5.88 9.68 17.06
C THR A 221 6.18 8.33 17.73
N PRO A 222 6.37 7.19 17.04
CA PRO A 222 6.76 5.96 17.71
C PRO A 222 8.13 6.08 18.39
N ASP A 223 8.23 5.59 19.62
CA ASP A 223 9.52 5.38 20.28
C ASP A 223 10.18 4.12 19.72
N ILE A 224 11.32 4.31 19.08
CA ILE A 224 12.10 3.24 18.44
C ILE A 224 13.39 2.93 19.18
N SER A 225 13.60 3.49 20.38
CA SER A 225 14.85 3.36 21.14
C SER A 225 15.25 1.90 21.42
N GLU A 226 14.26 1.03 21.62
CA GLU A 226 14.50 -0.40 21.85
C GLU A 226 14.52 -1.25 20.58
N TRP A 227 14.13 -0.71 19.41
CA TRP A 227 14.00 -1.49 18.18
C TRP A 227 15.31 -2.13 17.69
N PRO A 228 16.50 -1.50 17.83
CA PRO A 228 17.78 -2.15 17.50
C PRO A 228 18.04 -3.43 18.31
N GLU A 229 17.50 -3.53 19.53
CA GLU A 229 17.60 -4.75 20.34
C GLU A 229 16.57 -5.81 19.92
N TRP A 230 15.53 -5.41 19.19
CA TRP A 230 14.50 -6.33 18.68
C TRP A 230 14.96 -7.02 17.40
N GLU A 231 15.88 -6.42 16.64
CA GLU A 231 16.56 -7.07 15.50
C GLU A 231 17.35 -8.32 15.94
N LYS A 232 17.88 -8.28 17.18
CA LYS A 232 18.63 -9.40 17.80
C LYS A 232 17.74 -10.48 18.41
N ARG A 233 16.43 -10.25 18.53
CA ARG A 233 15.46 -11.24 19.04
C ARG A 233 14.91 -12.01 17.85
N ASP A 234 15.02 -13.34 17.86
CA ASP A 234 14.63 -14.24 16.76
C ASP A 234 13.26 -13.86 16.15
N GLY A 235 13.31 -13.11 15.03
CA GLY A 235 12.18 -12.73 14.17
C GLY A 235 11.61 -11.31 14.27
N GLY A 236 12.32 -10.35 14.89
CA GLY A 236 12.17 -8.92 14.60
C GLY A 236 10.90 -8.19 15.09
N ILE A 237 10.74 -6.93 14.67
CA ILE A 237 9.72 -5.96 15.14
C ILE A 237 8.28 -6.46 15.03
N LEU A 238 7.97 -7.22 13.98
CA LEU A 238 6.63 -7.74 13.76
C LEU A 238 6.28 -8.88 14.74
N LEU A 239 7.25 -9.71 15.15
CA LEU A 239 7.01 -10.71 16.20
C LEU A 239 6.82 -10.10 17.58
N HIS A 240 7.28 -8.88 17.82
CA HIS A 240 6.92 -8.16 19.04
C HIS A 240 5.40 -7.97 19.13
N TYR A 241 4.78 -7.54 18.03
CA TYR A 241 3.33 -7.32 17.94
C TYR A 241 2.50 -8.60 17.77
N LYS A 242 3.13 -9.77 17.65
CA LYS A 242 2.45 -11.06 17.76
C LYS A 242 1.95 -11.32 19.17
N ASN A 243 2.69 -10.91 20.20
CA ASN A 243 2.33 -11.17 21.59
C ASN A 243 1.35 -10.09 22.10
N ALA A 244 0.15 -10.52 22.50
CA ALA A 244 -0.89 -9.61 22.98
C ALA A 244 -0.47 -8.82 24.24
N SER A 245 0.44 -9.35 25.06
CA SER A 245 0.97 -8.62 26.22
C SER A 245 1.80 -7.39 25.85
N ASN A 246 2.25 -7.31 24.60
CA ASN A 246 3.04 -6.21 24.09
C ASN A 246 2.17 -5.15 23.39
N TRP A 247 0.85 -5.36 23.36
CA TRP A 247 -0.05 -4.38 22.79
C TRP A 247 -0.22 -3.21 23.76
N PRO A 248 -0.32 -1.97 23.25
CA PRO A 248 -0.59 -0.79 24.04
C PRO A 248 -1.90 -0.99 24.82
N SER A 249 -1.89 -0.55 26.07
CA SER A 249 -3.08 -0.52 26.91
C SER A 249 -4.21 0.29 26.25
N ASP A 250 -5.46 0.00 26.62
CA ASP A 250 -6.63 0.75 26.15
C ASP A 250 -6.38 2.27 26.25
N GLY A 251 -6.58 2.98 25.13
CA GLY A 251 -6.31 4.42 25.00
C GLY A 251 -5.00 4.79 24.29
N ALA A 252 -4.03 3.87 24.15
CA ALA A 252 -2.79 4.08 23.38
C ALA A 252 -2.90 3.62 21.90
N VAL A 253 -4.12 3.67 21.37
CA VAL A 253 -4.50 3.35 19.97
C VAL A 253 -3.69 4.15 18.94
N ASP A 254 -3.38 5.41 19.27
CA ASP A 254 -2.56 6.28 18.42
C ASP A 254 -1.14 5.71 18.24
N ALA A 255 -0.61 4.99 19.22
CA ALA A 255 0.71 4.36 19.13
C ALA A 255 0.75 3.24 18.07
N MET A 256 -0.32 2.46 17.95
CA MET A 256 -0.36 1.36 16.97
C MET A 256 -0.57 1.87 15.55
N TYR A 257 -1.43 2.87 15.40
CA TYR A 257 -1.56 3.59 14.13
C TYR A 257 -0.24 4.25 13.72
N ALA A 258 0.40 5.00 14.63
CA ALA A 258 1.70 5.63 14.41
C ALA A 258 2.77 4.62 13.99
N THR A 259 2.85 3.48 14.69
CA THR A 259 3.74 2.37 14.35
C THR A 259 3.46 1.83 12.96
N SER A 260 2.20 1.55 12.62
CA SER A 260 1.82 1.04 11.29
C SER A 260 2.26 2.01 10.18
N LYS A 261 2.16 3.32 10.41
CA LYS A 261 2.57 4.36 9.47
C LYS A 261 4.09 4.51 9.37
N LEU A 262 4.83 4.29 10.46
CA LEU A 262 6.29 4.18 10.42
C LEU A 262 6.76 2.93 9.66
N LEU A 263 6.16 1.77 9.92
CA LEU A 263 6.50 0.53 9.21
C LEU A 263 6.24 0.66 7.70
N VAL A 264 5.19 1.37 7.29
CA VAL A 264 4.95 1.70 5.87
C VAL A 264 6.07 2.53 5.26
N MET A 265 6.70 3.44 6.02
CA MET A 265 7.83 4.23 5.51
C MET A 265 9.06 3.34 5.23
N TYR A 266 9.34 2.36 6.10
CA TYR A 266 10.40 1.38 5.85
C TYR A 266 10.09 0.50 4.64
N VAL A 267 8.83 0.05 4.48
CA VAL A 267 8.40 -0.66 3.27
C VAL A 267 8.63 0.21 2.03
N PHE A 268 8.24 1.48 2.08
CA PHE A 268 8.43 2.42 0.97
C PHE A 268 9.90 2.53 0.56
N GLU A 269 10.81 2.72 1.52
CA GLU A 269 12.25 2.82 1.25
C GLU A 269 12.80 1.58 0.52
N GLU A 270 12.35 0.40 0.90
CA GLU A 270 12.79 -0.87 0.32
C GLU A 270 12.16 -1.11 -1.05
N ILE A 271 10.90 -0.73 -1.21
CA ILE A 271 10.23 -0.74 -2.51
C ILE A 271 10.92 0.23 -3.48
N CYS A 272 11.42 1.37 -3.03
CA CYS A 272 12.21 2.28 -3.86
C CYS A 272 13.49 1.60 -4.39
N LYS A 273 14.18 0.80 -3.57
CA LYS A 273 15.36 0.02 -4.00
C LYS A 273 15.04 -1.02 -5.08
N LEU A 274 13.78 -1.48 -5.15
CA LEU A 274 13.31 -2.41 -6.18
C LEU A 274 12.75 -1.70 -7.41
N ALA A 275 12.29 -0.46 -7.25
CA ALA A 275 11.80 0.36 -8.33
C ALA A 275 12.91 0.67 -9.32
N VAL A 276 14.08 1.08 -8.81
CA VAL A 276 15.25 1.40 -9.62
C VAL A 276 15.69 0.23 -10.50
N ASP A 277 16.04 0.53 -11.74
CA ASP A 277 16.67 -0.43 -12.64
C ASP A 277 18.17 -0.60 -12.34
N ALA A 278 18.89 -1.41 -13.13
CA ALA A 278 20.32 -1.64 -12.96
C ALA A 278 21.19 -0.36 -13.12
N LYS A 279 20.61 0.74 -13.60
CA LYS A 279 21.25 2.05 -13.77
C LYS A 279 20.87 3.05 -12.67
N GLY A 280 19.97 2.68 -11.76
CA GLY A 280 19.50 3.58 -10.69
C GLY A 280 18.43 4.57 -11.12
N GLU A 281 17.77 4.33 -12.27
CA GLU A 281 16.63 5.13 -12.77
C GLU A 281 15.28 4.56 -12.34
#